data_AF-A0A1U7VJN4-F1
#
_entry.id   AF-A0A1U7VJN4-F1
#
_cell.length_a   1.000
_cell.length_b   1.000
_cell.length_c   1.000
_cell.angle_alpha   90.00
_cell.angle_beta   90.00
_cell.angle_gamma   90.00
#
_symmetry.space_group_name_H-M   'P 1'
#
loop_
_entity.id
_entity.type
_entity.pdbx_description
1 polymer ?
#
loop_
_entity_poly.entity_id
_entity_poly.type
_entity_poly.pdbx_seq_one_letter_code
_entity_poly.pdbx_strand_id
1 'polypeptide(L)'
;MMEFFEFLGVMEISNMSFSVSLDQGRGCKWGTRNGISSLFAQKKNVLNPYFWQMIREIIKFKQDVISYLEALDNNPDIGRDETIGQFIKSNGCSELFLKAYLIPICSSIWSCPLEGVMGFSVYYILSFFRNHHLLQLFGLPQLLTVRWGSHTSINKVKDELEKRGCQIRSGCELNSVSTDEEDFGAGSG
;
A
#
# COMPACT_ATOMS: atom_id res chain seq x y z
N MET A 1 -0.17 16.54 -1.35
CA MET A 1 -1.39 15.86 -1.86
C MET A 1 -2.55 15.93 -0.86
N MET A 2 -2.37 15.69 0.44
CA MET A 2 -3.47 15.84 1.42
C MET A 2 -3.96 17.30 1.56
N GLU A 3 -3.06 18.28 1.59
CA GLU A 3 -3.41 19.71 1.64
C GLU A 3 -4.37 20.14 0.52
N PHE A 4 -4.25 19.52 -0.66
CA PHE A 4 -5.14 19.78 -1.79
C PHE A 4 -6.57 19.30 -1.50
N PHE A 5 -6.73 18.09 -0.98
CA PHE A 5 -8.06 17.57 -0.64
C PHE A 5 -8.68 18.22 0.60
N GLU A 6 -7.83 18.67 1.53
CA GLU A 6 -8.25 19.52 2.65
C GLU A 6 -8.74 20.89 2.16
N PHE A 7 -8.02 21.53 1.24
CA PHE A 7 -8.46 22.77 0.59
C PHE A 7 -9.81 22.60 -0.11
N LEU A 8 -10.01 21.47 -0.79
CA LEU A 8 -11.30 21.15 -1.40
C LEU A 8 -12.39 20.79 -0.38
N GLY A 9 -12.07 20.60 0.90
CA GLY A 9 -13.02 20.25 1.96
C GLY A 9 -13.73 18.93 1.70
N VAL A 10 -13.01 17.94 1.16
CA VAL A 10 -13.55 16.60 0.86
C VAL A 10 -12.94 15.51 1.73
N MET A 11 -12.14 15.83 2.73
CA MET A 11 -11.52 14.82 3.58
C MET A 11 -12.47 14.32 4.66
N GLU A 12 -12.52 13.01 4.86
CA GLU A 12 -13.26 12.35 5.94
C GLU A 12 -12.43 11.20 6.53
N ILE A 13 -12.66 10.87 7.79
CA ILE A 13 -12.00 9.76 8.47
C ILE A 13 -12.43 8.43 7.85
N SER A 14 -11.44 7.63 7.45
CA SER A 14 -11.62 6.26 6.99
C SER A 14 -11.25 5.26 8.08
N ASN A 15 -12.14 4.30 8.31
CA ASN A 15 -11.86 3.13 9.13
C ASN A 15 -11.39 1.99 8.23
N MET A 16 -10.14 2.02 7.79
CA MET A 16 -9.55 0.92 7.01
C MET A 16 -9.13 -0.19 7.97
N SER A 17 -9.86 -1.29 7.96
CA SER A 17 -9.53 -2.50 8.74
C SER A 17 -9.16 -3.65 7.82
N PHE A 18 -8.22 -4.47 8.28
CA PHE A 18 -7.82 -5.69 7.58
C PHE A 18 -8.39 -6.91 8.31
N SER A 19 -8.84 -7.91 7.56
CA SER A 19 -9.29 -9.19 8.13
C SER A 19 -9.04 -10.34 7.16
N VAL A 20 -8.66 -11.50 7.71
CA VAL A 20 -8.40 -12.72 6.96
C VAL A 20 -9.18 -13.86 7.57
N SER A 21 -9.68 -14.75 6.70
CA SER A 21 -10.32 -16.01 7.08
C SER A 21 -9.79 -17.14 6.21
N LEU A 22 -8.76 -17.84 6.69
CA LEU A 22 -8.19 -19.00 6.00
C LEU A 22 -9.12 -20.21 6.04
N ASP A 23 -9.23 -20.91 4.91
CA ASP A 23 -10.03 -22.13 4.75
C ASP A 23 -11.47 -21.99 5.27
N GLN A 24 -12.10 -20.86 4.97
CA GLN A 24 -13.45 -20.50 5.45
C GLN A 24 -13.56 -20.43 7.00
N GLY A 25 -12.43 -20.36 7.71
CA GLY A 25 -12.35 -20.34 9.17
C GLY A 25 -11.82 -21.59 9.83
N ARG A 26 -11.57 -22.64 9.04
CA ARG A 26 -11.00 -23.90 9.55
C ARG A 26 -9.54 -23.74 9.91
N GLY A 27 -8.77 -22.94 9.16
CA GLY A 27 -7.42 -22.51 9.51
C GLY A 27 -7.44 -21.48 10.65
N CYS A 28 -7.47 -20.20 10.30
CA CYS A 28 -7.55 -19.09 11.24
C CYS A 28 -8.45 -17.95 10.72
N LYS A 29 -9.08 -17.22 11.66
CA LYS A 29 -9.71 -15.93 11.40
C LYS A 29 -9.12 -14.88 12.34
N TRP A 30 -8.70 -13.74 11.79
CA TRP A 30 -8.19 -12.63 12.58
C TRP A 30 -8.32 -11.32 11.78
N GLY A 31 -8.21 -10.18 12.47
CA GLY A 31 -8.19 -8.87 11.84
C GLY A 31 -7.74 -7.75 12.77
N THR A 32 -7.73 -6.52 12.27
CA THR A 32 -7.16 -5.35 12.97
C THR A 32 -8.18 -4.34 13.48
N ARG A 33 -9.47 -4.45 13.08
CA ARG A 33 -10.51 -3.42 13.33
C ARG A 33 -10.64 -2.96 14.78
N ASN A 34 -10.68 -3.90 15.73
CA ASN A 34 -10.89 -3.65 17.16
C ASN A 34 -9.68 -4.11 17.99
N GLY A 35 -8.46 -3.99 17.43
CA GLY A 35 -7.22 -4.40 18.10
C GLY A 35 -7.25 -5.87 18.53
N ILE A 36 -7.00 -6.13 19.83
CA ILE A 36 -6.88 -7.48 20.40
C ILE A 36 -8.15 -8.31 20.19
N SER A 37 -9.33 -7.69 20.27
CA SER A 37 -10.61 -8.39 20.07
C SER A 37 -10.74 -8.93 18.65
N SER A 38 -10.28 -8.17 17.64
CA SER A 38 -10.25 -8.63 16.25
C SER A 38 -9.12 -9.61 15.97
N LEU A 39 -7.98 -9.48 16.66
CA LEU A 39 -6.86 -10.41 16.54
C LEU A 39 -7.26 -11.81 16.99
N PHE A 40 -8.00 -11.91 18.10
CA PHE A 40 -8.55 -13.15 18.63
C PHE A 40 -10.04 -13.31 18.34
N ALA A 41 -10.49 -12.81 17.18
CA ALA A 41 -11.87 -13.00 16.70
C ALA A 41 -12.27 -14.48 16.73
N GLN A 42 -11.31 -15.37 16.54
CA GLN A 42 -11.43 -16.79 16.77
C GLN A 42 -10.66 -17.21 18.02
N LYS A 43 -11.38 -17.54 19.11
CA LYS A 43 -10.80 -17.87 20.43
C LYS A 43 -9.75 -19.00 20.40
N LYS A 44 -9.90 -20.00 19.51
CA LYS A 44 -8.90 -21.07 19.34
C LYS A 44 -7.51 -20.55 18.95
N ASN A 45 -7.40 -19.36 18.36
CA ASN A 45 -6.11 -18.75 18.02
C ASN A 45 -5.27 -18.45 19.28
N VAL A 46 -5.92 -18.19 20.43
CA VAL A 46 -5.23 -17.93 21.71
C VAL A 46 -4.40 -19.14 22.13
N LEU A 47 -4.87 -20.36 21.83
CA LEU A 47 -4.19 -21.61 22.19
C LEU A 47 -3.36 -22.19 21.03
N ASN A 48 -3.33 -21.52 19.87
CA ASN A 48 -2.64 -22.02 18.69
C ASN A 48 -1.19 -21.50 18.65
N PRO A 49 -0.16 -22.34 18.88
CA PRO A 49 1.23 -21.90 18.86
C PRO A 49 1.66 -21.37 17.48
N TYR A 50 1.13 -21.91 16.39
CA TYR A 50 1.41 -21.41 15.04
C TYR A 50 0.86 -20.00 14.82
N PHE A 51 -0.30 -19.68 15.41
CA PHE A 51 -0.84 -18.32 15.35
C PHE A 51 0.07 -17.34 16.08
N TRP A 52 0.58 -17.70 17.26
CA TRP A 52 1.55 -16.87 17.98
C TRP A 52 2.88 -16.73 17.24
N GLN A 53 3.34 -17.80 16.58
CA GLN A 53 4.50 -17.73 15.69
C GLN A 53 4.28 -16.69 14.59
N MET A 54 3.13 -16.73 13.91
CA MET A 54 2.76 -15.75 12.89
C MET A 54 2.76 -14.31 13.44
N ILE A 55 2.21 -14.07 14.64
CA ILE A 55 2.24 -12.73 15.25
C ILE A 55 3.67 -12.26 15.52
N ARG A 56 4.54 -13.14 16.04
CA ARG A 56 5.96 -12.83 16.23
C ARG A 56 6.66 -12.55 14.90
N GLU A 57 6.34 -13.31 13.86
CA GLU A 57 6.86 -13.10 12.51
C GLU A 57 6.42 -11.75 11.95
N ILE A 58 5.18 -11.31 12.14
CA ILE A 58 4.73 -9.98 11.70
C ILE A 58 5.55 -8.88 12.38
N ILE A 59 5.78 -9.00 13.70
CA ILE A 59 6.58 -8.02 14.45
C ILE A 59 8.04 -8.03 14.01
N LYS A 60 8.64 -9.22 13.83
CA LYS A 60 10.01 -9.38 13.35
C LYS A 60 10.16 -8.85 11.93
N PHE A 61 9.22 -9.18 11.05
CA PHE A 61 9.21 -8.78 9.64
C PHE A 61 9.25 -7.26 9.51
N LYS A 62 8.54 -6.52 10.37
CA LYS A 62 8.67 -5.05 10.41
C LYS A 62 10.12 -4.59 10.55
N GLN A 63 10.87 -5.21 11.47
CA GLN A 63 12.27 -4.85 11.70
C GLN A 63 13.15 -5.27 10.52
N ASP A 64 12.95 -6.49 10.01
CA ASP A 64 13.68 -7.00 8.85
C ASP A 64 13.49 -6.07 7.64
N VAL A 65 12.28 -5.56 7.42
CA VAL A 65 11.95 -4.62 6.34
C VAL A 65 12.66 -3.28 6.50
N ILE A 66 12.66 -2.71 7.71
CA ILE A 66 13.34 -1.43 7.97
C ILE A 66 14.83 -1.58 7.69
N SER A 67 15.46 -2.60 8.26
CA SER A 67 16.90 -2.86 8.08
C SER A 67 17.25 -3.16 6.62
N TYR A 68 16.40 -3.88 5.89
CA TYR A 68 16.59 -4.15 4.46
C TYR A 68 16.57 -2.86 3.62
N LEU A 69 15.57 -2.00 3.84
CA LEU A 69 15.45 -0.74 3.10
C LEU A 69 16.57 0.24 3.46
N GLU A 70 16.97 0.33 4.73
CA GLU A 70 18.12 1.14 5.16
C GLU A 70 19.42 0.67 4.51
N ALA A 71 19.63 -0.64 4.38
CA ALA A 71 20.82 -1.18 3.72
C ALA A 71 20.89 -0.80 2.23
N LEU A 72 19.75 -0.81 1.54
CA LEU A 72 19.63 -0.40 0.13
C LEU A 72 19.74 1.11 -0.07
N ASP A 73 19.12 1.90 0.82
CA ASP A 73 19.16 3.36 0.75
C ASP A 73 20.59 3.88 0.98
N ASN A 74 21.41 3.17 1.77
CA ASN A 74 22.82 3.51 2.02
C ASN A 74 23.81 2.99 0.96
N ASN A 75 23.40 2.07 0.07
CA ASN A 75 24.29 1.50 -0.94
C ASN A 75 23.59 1.46 -2.31
N PRO A 76 23.70 2.53 -3.12
CA PRO A 76 23.03 2.62 -4.42
C PRO A 76 23.52 1.60 -5.45
N ASP A 77 24.71 1.01 -5.23
CA ASP A 77 25.29 -0.01 -6.11
C ASP A 77 24.65 -1.41 -5.94
N ILE A 78 23.84 -1.62 -4.90
CA ILE A 78 23.13 -2.89 -4.69
C ILE A 78 21.92 -2.94 -5.65
N GLY A 79 21.90 -3.94 -6.52
CA GLY A 79 20.77 -4.21 -7.41
C GLY A 79 19.46 -4.43 -6.65
N ARG A 80 18.35 -3.89 -7.18
CA ARG A 80 17.00 -3.96 -6.58
C ARG A 80 16.14 -5.06 -7.19
N ASP A 81 16.82 -6.08 -7.73
CA ASP A 81 16.24 -7.13 -8.57
C ASP A 81 15.76 -8.34 -7.75
N GLU A 82 16.05 -8.36 -6.44
CA GLU A 82 15.56 -9.39 -5.54
C GLU A 82 14.03 -9.39 -5.53
N THR A 83 13.45 -10.56 -5.70
CA THR A 83 12.00 -10.76 -5.65
C THR A 83 11.55 -10.99 -4.21
N ILE A 84 10.29 -10.64 -3.91
CA ILE A 84 9.72 -10.94 -2.58
C ILE A 84 9.79 -12.44 -2.27
N GLY A 85 9.66 -13.31 -3.27
CA GLY A 85 9.79 -14.75 -3.10
C GLY A 85 11.17 -15.20 -2.63
N GLN A 86 12.24 -14.56 -3.13
CA GLN A 86 13.60 -14.80 -2.67
C GLN A 86 13.80 -14.30 -1.23
N PHE A 87 13.32 -13.10 -0.93
CA PHE A 87 13.39 -12.50 0.41
C PHE A 87 12.67 -13.32 1.48
N ILE A 88 11.47 -13.83 1.17
CA ILE A 88 10.71 -14.72 2.06
C ILE A 88 11.51 -15.99 2.36
N LYS A 89 12.12 -16.57 1.33
CA LYS A 89 12.87 -17.83 1.44
C LYS A 89 14.15 -17.64 2.26
N SER A 90 14.85 -16.51 2.11
CA SER A 90 16.06 -16.20 2.87
C SER A 90 15.75 -15.87 4.34
N ASN A 91 14.64 -15.19 4.63
CA ASN A 91 14.26 -14.82 6.00
C ASN A 91 13.55 -15.94 6.78
N GLY A 92 13.23 -17.06 6.13
CA GLY A 92 12.64 -18.24 6.77
C GLY A 92 11.21 -18.01 7.28
N CYS A 93 10.40 -17.23 6.55
CA CYS A 93 9.02 -16.95 6.95
C CYS A 93 8.14 -18.22 6.88
N SER A 94 7.28 -18.43 7.88
CA SER A 94 6.37 -19.56 7.91
C SER A 94 5.31 -19.50 6.79
N GLU A 95 4.81 -20.68 6.40
CA GLU A 95 3.70 -20.81 5.46
C GLU A 95 2.43 -20.11 5.97
N LEU A 96 2.19 -20.15 7.28
CA LEU A 96 1.05 -19.47 7.89
C LEU A 96 1.16 -17.95 7.77
N PHE A 97 2.34 -17.38 8.01
CA PHE A 97 2.60 -15.95 7.79
C PHE A 97 2.32 -15.54 6.33
N LEU A 98 2.78 -16.34 5.38
CA LEU A 98 2.53 -16.08 3.97
C LEU A 98 1.04 -16.08 3.65
N LYS A 99 0.36 -17.19 3.96
CA LYS A 99 -1.05 -17.40 3.61
C LYS A 99 -1.99 -16.48 4.38
N ALA A 100 -1.71 -16.21 5.65
CA ALA A 100 -2.63 -15.51 6.55
C ALA A 100 -2.35 -14.00 6.68
N TYR A 101 -1.22 -13.50 6.18
CA TYR A 101 -0.84 -12.08 6.31
C TYR A 101 -0.30 -11.48 5.02
N LEU A 102 0.84 -11.96 4.51
CA LEU A 102 1.52 -11.28 3.40
C LEU A 102 0.69 -11.34 2.11
N ILE A 103 0.28 -12.55 1.71
CA ILE A 103 -0.44 -12.77 0.46
C ILE A 103 -1.79 -12.04 0.46
N PRO A 104 -2.64 -12.14 1.51
CA PRO A 104 -3.91 -11.43 1.50
C PRO A 104 -3.77 -9.90 1.51
N ILE A 105 -2.75 -9.34 2.16
CA ILE A 105 -2.47 -7.90 2.09
C ILE A 105 -2.09 -7.52 0.65
N CYS A 106 -1.11 -8.19 0.06
CA CYS A 106 -0.66 -7.90 -1.30
C CYS A 106 -1.79 -8.06 -2.32
N SER A 107 -2.57 -9.13 -2.22
CA SER A 107 -3.71 -9.39 -3.12
C SER A 107 -4.79 -8.31 -3.01
N SER A 108 -5.01 -7.75 -1.81
CA SER A 108 -5.97 -6.67 -1.60
C SER A 108 -5.53 -5.34 -2.22
N ILE A 109 -4.21 -5.10 -2.30
CA ILE A 109 -3.65 -3.84 -2.80
C ILE A 109 -3.47 -3.90 -4.32
N TRP A 110 -2.84 -4.96 -4.82
CA TRP A 110 -2.44 -5.06 -6.22
C TRP A 110 -3.40 -5.89 -7.06
N SER A 111 -4.46 -6.46 -6.47
CA SER A 111 -5.45 -7.29 -7.18
C SER A 111 -4.83 -8.44 -8.00
N CYS A 112 -3.68 -8.97 -7.54
CA CYS A 112 -2.94 -10.04 -8.20
C CYS A 112 -3.01 -11.36 -7.41
N PRO A 113 -2.97 -12.53 -8.09
CA PRO A 113 -2.86 -13.82 -7.42
C PRO A 113 -1.48 -14.02 -6.78
N LEU A 114 -1.37 -15.04 -5.93
CA LEU A 114 -0.14 -15.40 -5.21
C LEU A 114 1.10 -15.46 -6.10
N GLU A 115 1.01 -16.17 -7.23
CA GLU A 115 2.15 -16.34 -8.14
C GLU A 115 2.64 -14.99 -8.68
N GLY A 116 1.72 -14.05 -8.91
CA GLY A 116 2.04 -12.68 -9.32
C GLY A 116 2.73 -11.89 -8.20
N VAL A 117 2.29 -12.06 -6.95
CA VAL A 117 2.92 -11.38 -5.80
C VAL A 117 4.37 -11.80 -5.64
N MET A 118 4.68 -13.09 -5.76
CA MET A 118 6.02 -13.63 -5.54
C MET A 118 7.07 -13.11 -6.53
N GLY A 119 6.65 -12.68 -7.73
CA GLY A 119 7.51 -12.12 -8.76
C GLY A 119 7.78 -10.61 -8.62
N PHE A 120 7.12 -9.92 -7.69
CA PHE A 120 7.37 -8.50 -7.49
C PHE A 120 8.73 -8.23 -6.85
N SER A 121 9.34 -7.10 -7.23
CA SER A 121 10.54 -6.57 -6.56
C SER A 121 10.25 -6.41 -5.07
N VAL A 122 11.13 -6.97 -4.23
CA VAL A 122 11.05 -6.84 -2.78
C VAL A 122 11.10 -5.37 -2.37
N TYR A 123 11.96 -4.57 -3.01
CA TYR A 123 12.07 -3.14 -2.73
C TYR A 123 10.72 -2.42 -2.91
N TYR A 124 9.99 -2.72 -3.98
CA TYR A 124 8.69 -2.14 -4.26
C TYR A 124 7.66 -2.49 -3.18
N ILE A 125 7.52 -3.78 -2.84
CA ILE A 125 6.56 -4.26 -1.83
C ILE A 125 6.89 -3.67 -0.45
N LEU A 126 8.16 -3.77 -0.05
CA LEU A 126 8.59 -3.34 1.27
C LEU A 126 8.52 -1.83 1.46
N SER A 127 8.86 -1.05 0.43
CA SER A 127 8.70 0.41 0.45
C SER A 127 7.22 0.81 0.60
N PHE A 128 6.32 0.11 -0.11
CA PHE A 128 4.89 0.33 0.05
C PHE A 128 4.43 0.02 1.48
N PHE A 129 4.88 -1.11 2.04
CA PHE A 129 4.52 -1.52 3.40
C PHE A 129 5.00 -0.54 4.46
N ARG A 130 6.23 0.01 4.30
CA ARG A 130 6.80 1.06 5.15
C ARG A 130 5.95 2.33 5.08
N ASN A 131 5.66 2.81 3.86
CA ASN A 131 4.97 4.08 3.64
C ASN A 131 3.49 4.05 4.04
N HIS A 132 2.86 2.87 4.03
CA HIS A 132 1.45 2.69 4.39
C HIS A 132 1.22 2.08 5.78
N HIS A 133 2.27 1.96 6.61
CA HIS A 133 2.18 1.42 7.97
C HIS A 133 1.56 0.02 8.07
N LEU A 134 1.62 -0.78 6.99
CA LEU A 134 1.00 -2.11 6.91
C LEU A 134 1.71 -3.16 7.77
N LEU A 135 2.92 -2.84 8.24
CA LEU A 135 3.73 -3.65 9.14
C LEU A 135 3.32 -3.54 10.62
N GLN A 136 2.29 -2.75 10.94
CA GLN A 136 1.80 -2.54 12.29
C GLN A 136 0.48 -3.29 12.53
N LEU A 137 0.44 -4.11 13.58
CA LEU A 137 -0.79 -4.80 14.01
C LEU A 137 -1.71 -3.92 14.88
N PHE A 138 -1.12 -2.97 15.60
CA PHE A 138 -1.80 -2.08 16.54
C PHE A 138 -1.35 -0.65 16.31
N GLY A 139 -2.21 0.32 16.65
CA GLY A 139 -1.87 1.74 16.52
C GLY A 139 -1.76 2.22 15.08
N LEU A 140 -2.53 1.62 14.16
CA LEU A 140 -2.59 2.08 12.77
C LEU A 140 -2.96 3.57 12.74
N PRO A 141 -2.27 4.38 11.93
CA PRO A 141 -2.61 5.79 11.80
C PRO A 141 -4.03 5.93 11.27
N GLN A 142 -4.71 6.99 11.71
CA GLN A 142 -6.02 7.32 11.19
C GLN A 142 -5.88 7.67 9.71
N LEU A 143 -6.55 6.89 8.86
CA LEU A 143 -6.56 7.12 7.42
C LEU A 143 -7.65 8.11 7.08
N LEU A 144 -7.39 8.94 6.07
CA LEU A 144 -8.37 9.86 5.50
C LEU A 144 -8.79 9.35 4.12
N THR A 145 -10.06 9.55 3.78
CA THR A 145 -10.63 9.25 2.48
C THR A 145 -11.39 10.46 1.94
N VAL A 146 -11.67 10.44 0.63
CA VAL A 146 -12.50 11.45 -0.02
C VAL A 146 -13.97 11.16 0.30
N ARG A 147 -14.59 12.05 1.06
CA ARG A 147 -16.02 12.11 1.36
C ARG A 147 -16.82 12.08 0.06
N TRP A 148 -17.81 11.19 0.00
CA TRP A 148 -18.65 10.94 -1.19
C TRP A 148 -17.89 10.40 -2.43
N GLY A 149 -16.68 9.83 -2.23
CA GLY A 149 -15.92 9.16 -3.27
C GLY A 149 -15.22 10.08 -4.27
N SER A 150 -14.50 9.47 -5.21
CA SER A 150 -13.64 10.17 -6.18
C SER A 150 -14.38 11.14 -7.09
N HIS A 151 -15.65 10.85 -7.43
CA HIS A 151 -16.47 11.71 -8.28
C HIS A 151 -16.64 13.12 -7.68
N THR A 152 -16.82 13.20 -6.35
CA THR A 152 -16.97 14.48 -5.66
C THR A 152 -15.67 15.28 -5.67
N SER A 153 -14.51 14.62 -5.48
CA SER A 153 -13.23 15.32 -5.63
C SER A 153 -13.03 15.83 -7.05
N ILE A 154 -13.30 15.01 -8.07
CA ILE A 154 -13.13 15.37 -9.48
C ILE A 154 -13.99 16.59 -9.83
N ASN A 155 -15.24 16.62 -9.38
CA ASN A 155 -16.12 17.77 -9.60
C ASN A 155 -15.58 19.05 -8.95
N LYS A 156 -15.08 18.98 -7.71
CA LYS A 156 -14.48 20.16 -7.08
C LYS A 156 -13.19 20.62 -7.75
N VAL A 157 -12.37 19.69 -8.24
CA VAL A 157 -11.19 20.04 -9.06
C VAL A 157 -11.64 20.74 -10.34
N LYS A 158 -12.66 20.21 -11.02
CA LYS A 158 -13.24 20.80 -12.22
C LYS A 158 -13.71 22.23 -11.96
N ASP A 159 -14.50 22.44 -10.92
CA ASP A 159 -15.04 23.75 -10.55
C ASP A 159 -13.92 24.76 -10.25
N GLU A 160 -12.86 24.34 -9.56
CA GLU A 160 -11.71 25.20 -9.23
C GLU A 160 -10.89 25.57 -10.46
N LEU A 161 -10.70 24.63 -11.40
CA LEU A 161 -10.03 24.88 -12.67
C LEU A 161 -10.84 25.84 -13.55
N GLU A 162 -12.16 25.66 -13.63
CA GLU A 162 -13.03 26.57 -14.38
C GLU A 162 -13.03 27.99 -13.80
N LYS A 163 -13.00 28.15 -12.46
CA LYS A 163 -12.84 29.45 -11.80
C LYS A 163 -11.52 30.15 -12.13
N ARG A 164 -10.45 29.37 -12.36
CA ARG A 164 -9.13 29.88 -12.78
C ARG A 164 -9.06 30.16 -14.28
N GLY A 165 -10.16 29.96 -15.01
CA GLY A 165 -10.25 30.21 -16.45
C GLY A 165 -9.80 29.05 -17.33
N CYS A 166 -9.56 27.85 -16.76
CA CYS A 166 -9.26 26.67 -17.56
C CYS A 166 -10.51 26.18 -18.32
N GLN A 167 -10.37 25.88 -19.60
CA GLN A 167 -11.41 25.22 -20.38
C GLN A 167 -11.23 23.71 -20.33
N ILE A 168 -12.15 23.01 -19.66
CA ILE A 168 -12.14 21.55 -19.60
C ILE A 168 -13.00 21.00 -20.74
N ARG A 169 -12.39 20.24 -21.65
CA ARG A 169 -13.07 19.57 -22.76
C ARG A 169 -13.14 18.08 -22.48
N SER A 170 -14.36 17.54 -22.36
CA SER A 170 -14.63 16.11 -22.22
C SER A 170 -15.20 15.54 -23.52
N GLY A 171 -15.00 14.24 -23.76
CA GLY A 171 -15.49 13.57 -24.97
C GLY A 171 -14.74 13.93 -26.25
N CYS A 172 -13.56 14.55 -26.15
CA CYS A 172 -12.68 14.81 -27.29
C CYS A 172 -11.61 13.73 -27.38
N GLU A 173 -11.42 13.15 -28.57
CA GLU A 173 -10.32 12.23 -28.84
C GLU A 173 -9.01 13.02 -29.03
N LEU A 174 -7.91 12.47 -28.48
CA LEU A 174 -6.57 13.03 -28.60
C LEU A 174 -5.93 12.51 -29.90
N ASN A 175 -5.85 13.37 -30.92
CA ASN A 175 -5.33 12.98 -32.24
C ASN A 175 -3.80 13.09 -32.37
N SER A 176 -3.18 14.05 -31.67
CA SER A 176 -1.73 14.26 -31.68
C SER A 176 -1.30 15.10 -30.49
N VAL A 177 -0.07 14.89 -30.01
CA VAL A 177 0.59 15.72 -29.00
C VAL A 177 1.91 16.19 -29.58
N SER A 178 2.13 17.51 -29.65
CA SER A 178 3.42 18.12 -30.01
C SER A 178 3.92 18.92 -28.81
N THR A 179 5.23 18.91 -28.62
CA THR A 179 5.93 19.79 -27.68
C THR A 179 6.65 20.85 -28.49
N ASP A 180 6.34 22.12 -28.26
CA ASP A 180 7.11 23.22 -28.86
C ASP A 180 8.42 23.35 -28.08
N GLU A 181 9.54 22.90 -28.68
CA GLU A 181 10.87 23.30 -28.24
C GLU A 181 11.12 24.73 -28.71
N GLU A 182 10.78 25.73 -27.89
CA GLU A 182 11.30 27.09 -28.10
C GLU A 182 12.80 27.10 -27.75
N ASP A 183 13.58 27.01 -28.82
CA ASP A 183 15.01 27.27 -28.93
C ASP A 183 15.29 28.70 -28.41
N PHE A 184 15.73 28.82 -27.14
CA PHE A 184 16.30 30.08 -26.65
C PHE A 184 17.63 30.31 -27.36
N GLY A 185 17.55 30.96 -28.52
CA GLY A 185 18.68 31.32 -29.35
C GLY A 185 19.78 32.00 -28.54
N ALA A 186 20.98 31.42 -28.62
CA ALA A 186 22.21 32.07 -28.23
C ALA A 186 22.36 33.37 -29.06
N GLY A 187 22.05 34.50 -28.44
CA GLY A 187 22.36 35.81 -28.99
C GLY A 187 23.87 36.04 -28.98
N SER A 188 24.51 35.78 -30.12
CA SER A 188 25.77 36.40 -30.49
C SER A 188 25.54 37.87 -30.86
N GLY A 189 26.17 38.78 -30.13
CA GLY A 189 26.24 40.22 -30.41
C GLY A 189 27.22 40.89 -29.46
#